data_AF-A0A435ZZ09-F1
#
_entry.id   AF-A0A435ZZ09-F1
#
_cell.length_a   1.000
_cell.length_b   1.000
_cell.length_c   1.000
_cell.angle_alpha   90.00
_cell.angle_beta   90.00
_cell.angle_gamma   90.00
#
_symmetry.space_group_name_H-M   'P 1'
#
loop_
_entity.id
_entity.type
_entity.pdbx_description
1 polymer ?
#
loop_
_entity_poly.entity_id
_entity_poly.type
_entity_poly.pdbx_seq_one_letter_code
_entity_poly.pdbx_strand_id
1 'polypeptide(L)'
;MAPPNTRDDIAAVRQMHQALVLHYVEGKTQAEIAGELGISHATVNRLIKRGHQLGLVEIKIKSPIDHLVELEARLVALGGIERAMVVPSVSENPHTALQ
;
A
#
# COMPACT_ATOMS: atom_id res chain seq x y z
N MET A 1 32.89 0.72 15.99
CA MET A 1 31.46 0.87 15.61
C MET A 1 30.66 0.40 16.79
N ALA A 2 29.96 1.30 17.50
CA ALA A 2 29.20 0.91 18.70
C ALA A 2 28.09 -0.09 18.29
N PRO A 3 27.79 -1.12 19.10
CA PRO A 3 26.68 -2.02 18.83
C PRO A 3 25.37 -1.22 18.81
N PRO A 4 24.44 -1.52 17.88
CA PRO A 4 23.14 -0.85 17.85
C PRO A 4 22.42 -1.05 19.18
N ASN A 5 21.97 0.04 19.78
CA ASN A 5 21.34 0.05 21.08
C ASN A 5 19.90 -0.46 20.95
N THR A 6 19.68 -1.75 21.20
CA THR A 6 18.41 -2.47 20.98
C THR A 6 17.18 -1.77 21.58
N ARG A 7 17.35 -1.00 22.66
CA ARG A 7 16.27 -0.22 23.28
C ARG A 7 15.80 0.95 22.41
N ASP A 8 16.73 1.65 21.77
CA ASP A 8 16.42 2.80 20.91
C ASP A 8 15.68 2.34 19.65
N ASP A 9 16.05 1.17 19.12
CA ASP A 9 15.39 0.53 17.99
C ASP A 9 13.93 0.17 18.32
N ILE A 10 13.66 -0.38 19.50
CA ILE A 10 12.30 -0.72 19.94
C ILE A 10 11.44 0.55 20.12
N ALA A 11 12.00 1.61 20.69
CA ALA A 11 11.29 2.88 20.86
C ALA A 11 10.92 3.51 19.51
N ALA A 12 11.85 3.49 18.55
CA ALA A 12 11.62 3.99 17.20
C ALA A 12 10.55 3.17 16.46
N VAL A 13 10.60 1.83 16.55
CA VAL A 13 9.59 0.95 15.95
C VAL A 13 8.21 1.20 16.57
N ARG A 14 8.14 1.42 17.89
CA ARG A 14 6.88 1.75 18.58
C ARG A 14 6.28 3.07 18.07
N GLN A 15 7.09 4.12 17.91
CA GLN A 15 6.61 5.39 17.38
C GLN A 15 6.10 5.26 15.93
N MET A 16 6.81 4.49 15.10
CA MET A 16 6.33 4.19 13.74
C MET A 16 5.00 3.44 13.77
N HIS A 17 4.90 2.38 14.57
CA HIS A 17 3.66 1.62 14.73
C HIS A 17 2.48 2.51 15.13
N GLN A 18 2.65 3.38 16.13
CA GLN A 18 1.59 4.31 16.54
C GLN A 18 1.17 5.26 15.41
N ALA A 19 2.11 5.88 14.72
CA ALA A 19 1.80 6.77 13.59
C ALA A 19 1.07 6.03 12.45
N LEU A 20 1.44 4.78 12.17
CA LEU A 20 0.80 3.97 11.14
C LEU A 20 -0.63 3.56 11.52
N VAL A 21 -0.86 3.15 12.78
CA VAL A 21 -2.21 2.80 13.26
C VAL A 21 -3.13 4.01 13.20
N LEU A 22 -2.69 5.16 13.72
CA LEU A 22 -3.49 6.39 13.69
C LEU A 22 -3.84 6.79 12.25
N HIS A 23 -2.90 6.61 11.31
CA HIS A 23 -3.11 6.99 9.92
C HIS A 23 -4.00 6.01 9.13
N TYR A 24 -3.69 4.71 9.16
CA TYR A 24 -4.33 3.71 8.30
C TYR A 24 -5.54 3.04 8.93
N VAL A 25 -5.57 2.91 10.25
CA VAL A 25 -6.67 2.23 10.97
C VAL A 25 -7.68 3.26 11.47
N GLU A 26 -7.20 4.34 12.09
CA GLU A 26 -8.08 5.38 12.65
C GLU A 26 -8.43 6.50 11.65
N GLY A 27 -7.77 6.53 10.49
CA GLY A 27 -8.06 7.49 9.42
C GLY A 27 -7.67 8.94 9.75
N LYS A 28 -6.83 9.16 10.77
CA LYS A 28 -6.40 10.50 11.17
C LYS A 28 -5.49 11.13 10.12
N THR A 29 -5.63 12.43 9.95
CA THR A 29 -4.73 13.25 9.15
C THR A 29 -3.36 13.36 9.82
N GLN A 30 -2.31 13.62 9.04
CA GLN A 30 -0.96 13.81 9.59
C GLN A 30 -0.87 14.99 10.57
N ALA A 31 -1.75 15.99 10.44
CA ALA A 31 -1.85 17.13 11.36
C ALA A 31 -2.45 16.73 12.72
N GLU A 32 -3.52 15.94 12.72
CA GLU A 32 -4.11 15.40 13.95
C GLU A 32 -3.12 14.49 14.68
N ILE A 33 -2.44 13.60 13.94
CA ILE A 33 -1.42 12.71 14.48
C ILE A 33 -0.27 13.52 15.10
N ALA A 34 0.16 14.61 14.46
CA ALA A 34 1.20 15.49 14.99
C ALA A 34 0.79 16.10 16.33
N GLY A 35 -0.46 16.57 16.44
CA GLY A 35 -1.02 17.09 17.68
C GLY A 35 -1.10 16.04 18.78
N GLU A 36 -1.57 14.83 18.45
CA GLU A 36 -1.76 13.73 19.40
C GLU A 36 -0.45 13.13 19.91
N LEU A 37 0.55 13.00 19.03
CA LEU A 37 1.86 12.46 19.38
C LEU A 37 2.83 13.53 19.91
N GLY A 38 2.45 14.80 19.90
CA GLY A 38 3.31 15.91 20.35
C GLY A 38 4.58 16.09 19.51
N ILE A 39 4.53 15.73 18.22
CA ILE A 39 5.67 15.80 17.29
C ILE A 39 5.32 16.65 16.08
N SER A 40 6.34 17.09 15.33
CA SER A 40 6.10 17.89 14.13
C SER A 40 5.46 17.08 13.00
N HIS A 41 4.66 17.75 12.15
CA HIS A 41 4.09 17.16 10.94
C HIS A 41 5.14 16.49 10.04
N ALA A 42 6.32 17.10 9.90
CA ALA A 42 7.45 16.53 9.15
C ALA A 42 7.95 15.21 9.77
N THR A 43 7.92 15.10 11.10
CA THR A 43 8.29 13.86 11.80
C THR A 43 7.25 12.77 11.56
N VAL A 44 5.96 13.09 11.64
CA VAL A 44 4.87 12.14 11.31
C VAL A 44 5.04 11.60 9.89
N ASN A 45 5.24 12.48 8.91
CA ASN A 45 5.44 12.09 7.51
C ASN A 45 6.65 11.14 7.36
N ARG A 46 7.77 11.44 8.03
CA ARG A 46 8.96 10.60 8.03
C ARG A 46 8.72 9.23 8.70
N LEU A 47 7.97 9.17 9.80
CA LEU A 47 7.62 7.91 10.47
C LEU A 47 6.76 7.02 9.57
N ILE A 48 5.72 7.58 8.94
CA ILE A 48 4.85 6.82 8.02
C ILE A 48 5.65 6.29 6.82
N LYS A 49 6.45 7.15 6.19
CA LYS A 49 7.31 6.74 5.05
C LYS A 49 8.31 5.66 5.45
N ARG A 50 8.96 5.80 6.60
CA ARG A 50 9.94 4.81 7.08
C ARG A 50 9.26 3.50 7.45
N GLY A 51 8.08 3.54 8.05
CA GLY A 51 7.28 2.36 8.33
C GLY A 51 6.92 1.57 7.05
N HIS A 52 6.55 2.29 5.99
CA HIS A 52 6.38 1.70 4.65
C HIS A 52 7.65 1.06 4.10
N GLN A 53 8.78 1.78 4.14
CA GLN A 53 10.07 1.28 3.64
C GLN A 53 10.57 0.04 4.40
N LEU A 54 10.23 -0.07 5.68
CA LEU A 54 10.58 -1.22 6.52
C LEU A 54 9.56 -2.38 6.40
N GLY A 55 8.51 -2.23 5.59
CA GLY A 55 7.49 -3.27 5.41
C GLY A 55 6.56 -3.45 6.62
N LEU A 56 6.44 -2.44 7.49
CA LEU A 56 5.53 -2.49 8.65
C LEU A 56 4.05 -2.36 8.26
N VAL A 57 3.77 -1.98 7.01
CA VAL A 57 2.42 -1.90 6.45
C VAL A 57 2.39 -2.58 5.09
N GLU A 58 1.38 -3.42 4.90
CA GLU A 58 0.99 -3.98 3.62
C GLU A 58 -0.38 -3.41 3.25
N ILE A 59 -0.46 -2.69 2.12
CA ILE A 59 -1.74 -2.16 1.62
C ILE A 59 -2.26 -3.12 0.55
N LYS A 60 -3.38 -3.79 0.86
CA LYS A 60 -4.10 -4.62 -0.10
C LYS A 60 -5.39 -3.94 -0.54
N ILE A 61 -5.42 -3.52 -1.80
CA ILE A 61 -6.62 -3.02 -2.45
C ILE A 61 -7.34 -4.23 -3.04
N LYS A 62 -8.65 -4.36 -2.77
CA LYS A 62 -9.50 -5.38 -3.40
C LYS A 62 -10.46 -4.67 -4.33
N SER A 63 -10.46 -5.05 -5.60
CA SER A 63 -11.34 -4.49 -6.62
C SER A 63 -12.02 -5.60 -7.41
N PRO A 64 -13.31 -5.45 -7.79
CA PRO A 64 -13.97 -6.38 -8.71
C PRO A 64 -13.25 -6.53 -10.05
N ILE A 65 -12.42 -5.55 -10.43
CA ILE A 65 -11.66 -5.53 -11.68
C ILE A 65 -10.20 -5.98 -11.51
N ASP A 66 -9.77 -6.48 -10.34
CA ASP A 66 -8.38 -6.90 -10.12
C ASP A 66 -7.93 -7.93 -11.17
N HIS A 67 -8.80 -8.86 -11.54
CA HIS A 67 -8.51 -9.86 -12.58
C HIS A 67 -8.31 -9.22 -13.97
N LEU A 68 -9.00 -8.12 -14.26
CA LEU A 68 -8.89 -7.41 -15.55
C LEU A 68 -7.54 -6.69 -15.62
N VAL A 69 -7.19 -5.99 -14.55
CA VAL A 69 -5.90 -5.27 -14.44
C VAL A 69 -4.73 -6.24 -14.52
N GLU A 70 -4.84 -7.42 -13.89
CA GLU A 70 -3.83 -8.47 -13.99
C GLU A 70 -3.68 -8.98 -15.44
N LEU A 71 -4.80 -9.20 -16.13
CA LEU A 71 -4.81 -9.57 -17.56
C LEU A 71 -4.17 -8.49 -18.43
N GLU A 72 -4.49 -7.21 -18.21
CA GLU A 72 -3.89 -6.08 -18.91
C GLU A 72 -2.37 -6.04 -18.75
N ALA A 73 -1.87 -6.20 -17.52
CA ALA A 73 -0.45 -6.24 -17.23
C ALA A 73 0.26 -7.40 -17.95
N ARG A 74 -0.38 -8.57 -17.98
CA ARG A 74 0.14 -9.74 -18.72
C ARG A 74 0.18 -9.50 -20.23
N LEU A 75 -0.84 -8.87 -20.81
CA LEU A 75 -0.87 -8.53 -22.24
C LEU A 75 0.24 -7.55 -22.62
N VAL A 76 0.47 -6.53 -21.79
CA VAL A 76 1.59 -5.59 -21.96
C VAL A 76 2.94 -6.32 -21.93
N ALA A 77 3.16 -7.16 -20.93
CA ALA A 77 4.42 -7.89 -20.76
C ALA A 77 4.70 -8.88 -21.91
N LEU A 78 3.67 -9.56 -22.42
CA LEU A 78 3.81 -10.54 -23.51
C LEU A 78 3.86 -9.88 -24.89
N GLY A 79 3.07 -8.83 -25.11
CA GLY A 79 2.88 -8.21 -26.41
C GLY A 79 3.87 -7.09 -26.74
N GLY A 80 4.63 -6.59 -25.74
CA GLY A 80 5.53 -5.45 -25.92
C GLY A 80 4.80 -4.14 -26.28
N ILE A 81 3.50 -4.07 -25.99
CA ILE A 81 2.65 -2.88 -26.21
C ILE A 81 2.70 -1.96 -25.01
N GLU A 82 2.55 -0.66 -25.22
CA GLU A 82 2.61 0.32 -24.13
C GLU A 82 1.42 0.23 -23.17
N ARG A 83 0.26 -0.22 -23.67
CA ARG A 83 -0.97 -0.30 -22.88
C ARG A 83 -1.94 -1.34 -23.42
N ALA A 84 -2.63 -2.01 -22.51
CA ALA A 84 -3.79 -2.86 -22.80
C ALA A 84 -4.96 -2.42 -21.93
N MET A 85 -6.19 -2.61 -22.43
CA MET A 85 -7.42 -2.42 -21.66
C MET A 85 -8.31 -3.65 -21.90
N VAL A 86 -8.73 -4.31 -20.84
CA VAL A 86 -9.57 -5.51 -20.91
C VAL A 86 -10.96 -5.16 -20.38
N VAL A 87 -11.96 -5.33 -21.24
CA VAL A 87 -13.36 -5.07 -20.90
C VAL A 87 -14.11 -6.39 -20.92
N PRO A 88 -14.91 -6.71 -19.89
CA PRO A 88 -15.79 -7.88 -19.93
C PRO A 88 -16.73 -7.77 -21.12
N SER A 89 -16.79 -8.80 -21.96
CA SER A 89 -17.75 -8.90 -23.05
C SER A 89 -18.54 -10.18 -22.90
N VAL A 90 -19.84 -10.09 -23.16
CA VAL A 90 -20.71 -11.27 -23.32
C VAL A 90 -20.70 -11.59 -24.80
N SER A 91 -20.23 -12.78 -25.15
CA SER A 91 -20.27 -13.26 -26.52
C SER A 91 -21.60 -13.96 -26.78
N GLU A 92 -22.27 -13.63 -27.89
CA GLU A 92 -23.45 -14.37 -28.35
C GLU A 92 -23.09 -15.76 -28.94
N ASN A 93 -21.79 -16.07 -29.03
CA ASN A 93 -21.33 -17.36 -29.49
C ASN A 93 -21.44 -18.40 -28.35
N PRO A 94 -22.29 -19.44 -28.49
CA PRO A 94 -22.50 -20.43 -27.44
C PRO A 94 -21.25 -21.25 -27.10
N HIS A 95 -20.17 -21.17 -27.88
CA HIS A 95 -18.89 -21.85 -27.62
C HIS A 95 -17.88 -21.03 -26.81
N THR A 96 -18.14 -19.74 -26.55
CA THR A 96 -17.24 -18.85 -25.78
C THR A 96 -17.79 -18.50 -24.39
N ALA A 97 -18.99 -18.96 -24.05
CA ALA A 97 -19.50 -18.89 -22.68
C ALA A 97 -18.74 -19.91 -21.81
N LEU A 98 -17.90 -19.41 -20.89
CA LEU A 98 -17.31 -20.24 -19.85
C LEU A 98 -18.45 -20.70 -18.91
N GLN A 99 -18.61 -22.03 -18.78
CA GLN A 99 -19.59 -22.68 -17.90
C GLN A 99 -19.30 -22.43 -16.42
#